data_AF-A0A1U7DS33-F1
#
_entry.id   AF-A0A1U7DS33-F1
#
_cell.length_a   1.000
_cell.length_b   1.000
_cell.length_c   1.000
_cell.angle_alpha   90.00
_cell.angle_beta   90.00
_cell.angle_gamma   90.00
#
_symmetry.space_group_name_H-M   'P 1'
#
loop_
_entity.id
_entity.type
_entity.pdbx_description
1 polymer ?
#
loop_
_entity_poly.entity_id
_entity_poly.type
_entity_poly.pdbx_seq_one_letter_code
_entity_poly.pdbx_strand_id
1 'polypeptide(L)'
;MKKSILIIGTVVLSILNLNATNENKTLNTLNEVVEITRNNIAQVFEWKVETAKSTYSGTSLSLEQAKKMIDLASSGEVVTAKEIKSYFVLKSEVNTSNKRNYFWEVETTSGTARGYSSSEAYAHKMIALVASGDAIVNKIIISQPQQ
;
A
#
# COMPACT_ATOMS: atom_id res chain seq x y z
N MET A 1 73.53 -28.28 11.51
CA MET A 1 73.48 -27.43 10.30
C MET A 1 72.01 -27.35 9.92
N LYS A 2 71.30 -26.22 9.76
CA LYS A 2 71.64 -24.83 9.49
C LYS A 2 70.67 -23.90 10.24
N LYS A 3 71.15 -22.67 10.40
CA LYS A 3 70.62 -21.47 11.03
C LYS A 3 69.16 -21.15 10.64
N SER A 4 68.42 -20.52 11.56
CA SER A 4 67.63 -19.31 11.29
C SER A 4 67.31 -18.56 12.58
N ILE A 5 67.49 -17.25 12.51
CA ILE A 5 67.38 -16.27 13.61
C ILE A 5 65.97 -15.67 13.62
N LEU A 6 65.56 -15.31 14.84
CA LEU A 6 64.36 -14.60 15.30
C LEU A 6 63.92 -13.38 14.47
N ILE A 7 62.60 -13.11 14.40
CA ILE A 7 62.06 -11.74 14.33
C ILE A 7 60.84 -11.62 15.25
N ILE A 8 60.89 -10.61 16.13
CA ILE A 8 59.86 -10.19 17.07
C ILE A 8 58.97 -9.16 16.37
N GLY A 9 57.66 -9.30 16.54
CA GLY A 9 56.68 -8.26 16.23
C GLY A 9 55.57 -8.26 17.27
N THR A 10 55.76 -7.52 18.35
CA THR A 10 54.69 -7.19 19.31
C THR A 10 53.70 -6.26 18.60
N VAL A 11 52.53 -6.77 18.22
CA VAL A 11 51.42 -5.91 17.82
C VAL A 11 50.82 -5.32 19.09
N VAL A 12 51.10 -4.04 19.33
CA VAL A 12 50.40 -3.25 20.35
C VAL A 12 48.94 -3.11 19.90
N LEU A 13 48.03 -3.64 20.70
CA LEU A 13 46.59 -3.46 20.53
C LEU A 13 46.22 -2.02 20.96
N SER A 14 46.52 -1.05 20.10
CA SER A 14 46.08 0.33 20.28
C SER A 14 44.62 0.40 19.88
N ILE A 15 43.75 0.57 20.88
CA ILE A 15 42.33 0.86 20.73
C ILE A 15 42.24 2.21 20.00
N LEU A 16 42.14 2.18 18.68
CA LEU A 16 41.72 3.33 17.92
C LEU A 16 40.21 3.43 18.08
N ASN A 17 39.79 4.27 19.03
CA ASN A 17 38.53 4.98 18.90
C ASN A 17 38.62 5.77 17.60
N LEU A 18 38.23 5.13 16.50
CA LEU A 18 37.83 5.83 15.29
C LEU A 18 36.66 6.70 15.72
N ASN A 19 36.95 7.96 16.00
CA ASN A 19 35.99 9.02 15.81
C ASN A 19 35.63 8.95 14.32
N ALA A 20 34.63 8.13 14.01
CA ALA A 20 33.86 8.30 12.79
C ALA A 20 33.37 9.74 12.89
N THR A 21 33.93 10.62 12.07
CA THR A 21 33.34 11.91 11.77
C THR A 21 31.93 11.60 11.35
N ASN A 22 30.98 11.74 12.27
CA ASN A 22 29.58 11.85 11.93
C ASN A 22 29.53 13.13 11.12
N GLU A 23 29.63 13.02 9.79
CA GLU A 23 28.95 13.97 8.97
C GLU A 23 27.50 13.90 9.45
N ASN A 24 27.11 14.89 10.25
CA ASN A 24 25.73 15.30 10.41
C ASN A 24 25.29 15.73 9.01
N LYS A 25 25.07 14.75 8.13
CA LYS A 25 24.06 14.89 7.10
C LYS A 25 22.79 14.97 7.91
N THR A 26 22.39 16.20 8.20
CA THR A 26 20.99 16.53 8.35
C THR A 26 20.36 15.94 7.09
N LEU A 27 19.85 14.71 7.21
CA LEU A 27 18.90 14.19 6.26
C LEU A 27 17.77 15.20 6.38
N ASN A 28 17.76 16.17 5.47
CA ASN A 28 16.56 16.89 5.13
C ASN A 28 15.65 15.83 4.52
N THR A 29 15.09 14.96 5.37
CA THR A 29 13.82 14.34 5.11
C THR A 29 12.89 15.53 5.08
N LEU A 30 12.78 16.15 3.90
CA LEU A 30 11.57 16.84 3.53
C LEU A 30 10.50 15.77 3.71
N ASN A 31 9.87 15.77 4.90
CA ASN A 31 8.55 15.24 5.04
C ASN A 31 7.71 16.14 4.13
N GLU A 32 7.77 15.91 2.82
CA GLU A 32 6.71 16.34 1.94
C GLU A 32 5.48 15.62 2.49
N VAL A 33 4.79 16.32 3.39
CA VAL A 33 3.41 16.02 3.72
C VAL A 33 2.69 16.35 2.42
N VAL A 34 2.71 15.40 1.48
CA VAL A 34 1.92 15.49 0.26
C VAL A 34 0.51 15.80 0.75
N GLU A 35 0.04 16.98 0.40
CA GLU A 35 -1.30 17.40 0.78
C GLU A 35 -2.27 16.52 0.01
N ILE A 36 -2.77 15.49 0.69
CA ILE A 36 -3.75 14.59 0.10
C ILE A 36 -5.08 15.34 0.09
N THR A 37 -5.55 15.65 -1.11
CA THR A 37 -6.89 16.21 -1.35
C THR A 37 -7.80 15.15 -1.96
N ARG A 38 -9.10 15.43 -2.06
CA ARG A 38 -10.04 14.54 -2.77
C ARG A 38 -9.60 14.25 -4.21
N ASN A 39 -8.91 15.18 -4.87
CA ASN A 39 -8.43 15.01 -6.24
C ASN A 39 -7.32 13.95 -6.35
N ASN A 40 -6.70 13.57 -5.23
CA ASN A 40 -5.66 12.54 -5.17
C ASN A 40 -6.23 11.14 -4.87
N ILE A 41 -7.55 11.02 -4.66
CA ILE A 41 -8.23 9.75 -4.37
C ILE A 41 -8.74 9.13 -5.67
N ALA A 42 -8.56 7.82 -5.82
CA ALA A 42 -9.18 7.01 -6.86
C ALA A 42 -10.08 5.95 -6.24
N GLN A 43 -11.22 5.71 -6.88
CA GLN A 43 -12.03 4.53 -6.63
C GLN A 43 -11.61 3.44 -7.61
N VAL A 44 -11.26 2.28 -7.07
CA VAL A 44 -10.89 1.10 -7.87
C VAL A 44 -12.00 0.07 -7.74
N PHE A 45 -12.34 -0.56 -8.86
CA PHE A 45 -13.35 -1.60 -8.96
C PHE A 45 -12.64 -2.92 -9.23
N GLU A 46 -12.53 -3.75 -8.20
CA GLU A 46 -12.07 -5.13 -8.33
C GLU A 46 -13.25 -5.99 -8.78
N TRP A 47 -13.05 -6.71 -9.87
CA TRP A 47 -14.07 -7.54 -10.47
C TRP A 47 -13.59 -8.98 -10.52
N LYS A 48 -14.54 -9.90 -10.35
CA LYS A 48 -14.36 -11.34 -10.45
C LYS A 48 -15.55 -11.94 -11.20
N VAL A 49 -15.29 -12.86 -12.11
CA VAL A 49 -16.31 -13.67 -12.77
C VAL A 49 -15.92 -15.14 -12.71
N GLU A 50 -16.88 -15.95 -12.28
CA GLU A 50 -16.77 -17.40 -12.27
C GLU A 50 -17.63 -17.95 -13.41
N THR A 51 -17.05 -18.88 -14.15
CA THR A 51 -17.72 -19.57 -15.24
C THR A 51 -17.70 -21.07 -14.98
N ALA A 52 -18.42 -21.83 -15.80
CA ALA A 52 -18.37 -23.28 -15.78
C ALA A 52 -16.96 -23.86 -16.08
N LYS A 53 -16.01 -23.05 -16.59
CA LYS A 53 -14.66 -23.49 -16.97
C LYS A 53 -13.57 -22.94 -16.05
N SER A 54 -13.69 -21.68 -15.61
CA SER A 54 -12.60 -20.99 -14.91
C SER A 54 -13.10 -19.83 -14.07
N THR A 55 -12.17 -19.17 -13.39
CA THR A 55 -12.37 -17.91 -12.67
C THR A 55 -11.44 -16.86 -13.24
N TYR A 56 -11.98 -15.68 -13.51
CA TYR A 56 -11.23 -14.52 -13.98
C TYR A 56 -11.40 -13.36 -13.00
N SER A 57 -10.36 -12.57 -12.81
CA SER A 57 -10.42 -11.38 -11.97
C SER A 57 -9.52 -10.28 -12.49
N GLY A 58 -9.77 -9.06 -12.03
CA GLY A 58 -8.96 -7.90 -12.36
C GLY A 58 -9.43 -6.65 -11.63
N THR A 59 -8.85 -5.52 -11.99
CA THR A 59 -9.25 -4.20 -11.47
C THR A 59 -9.59 -3.25 -12.61
N SER A 60 -10.39 -2.23 -12.33
CA SER A 60 -10.79 -1.19 -13.28
C SER A 60 -11.00 0.13 -12.56
N LEU A 61 -10.90 1.25 -13.28
CA LEU A 61 -11.06 2.60 -12.71
C LEU A 61 -12.49 3.14 -12.81
N SER A 62 -13.39 2.37 -13.41
CA SER A 62 -14.82 2.66 -13.44
C SER A 62 -15.65 1.37 -13.38
N LEU A 63 -16.87 1.50 -12.87
CA LEU A 63 -17.83 0.40 -12.83
C LEU A 63 -18.18 -0.10 -14.23
N GLU A 64 -18.29 0.81 -15.21
CA GLU A 64 -18.58 0.46 -16.60
C GLU A 64 -17.46 -0.38 -17.21
N GLN A 65 -16.20 0.02 -16.98
CA GLN A 65 -15.05 -0.74 -17.45
C GLN A 65 -15.00 -2.12 -16.77
N ALA A 66 -15.26 -2.21 -15.46
CA ALA A 66 -15.32 -3.48 -14.75
C ALA A 66 -16.35 -4.44 -15.36
N LYS A 67 -17.56 -3.93 -15.65
CA LYS A 67 -18.63 -4.71 -16.31
C LYS A 67 -18.21 -5.18 -17.70
N LYS A 68 -17.63 -4.29 -18.50
CA LYS A 68 -17.10 -4.63 -19.84
C LYS A 68 -16.02 -5.70 -19.77
N MET A 69 -15.11 -5.61 -18.80
CA MET A 69 -14.05 -6.60 -18.62
C MET A 69 -14.59 -7.97 -18.21
N ILE A 70 -15.61 -8.02 -17.34
CA ILE A 70 -16.30 -9.27 -17.02
C ILE A 70 -16.88 -9.89 -18.30
N ASP A 71 -17.63 -9.12 -19.08
CA ASP A 71 -18.31 -9.66 -20.27
C ASP A 71 -17.31 -10.15 -21.33
N LEU A 72 -16.17 -9.46 -21.48
CA LEU A 72 -15.06 -9.91 -22.33
C LEU A 72 -14.41 -11.19 -21.80
N ALA A 73 -14.11 -11.24 -20.50
CA ALA A 73 -13.40 -12.37 -19.87
C ALA A 73 -14.25 -13.65 -19.86
N SER A 74 -15.57 -13.54 -19.74
CA SER A 74 -16.49 -14.69 -19.75
C SER A 74 -17.12 -14.97 -21.12
N SER A 75 -16.62 -14.34 -22.19
CA SER A 75 -17.23 -14.45 -23.51
C SER A 75 -17.22 -15.90 -24.01
N GLY A 76 -18.38 -16.43 -24.40
CA GLY A 76 -18.53 -17.82 -24.84
C GLY A 76 -18.52 -18.86 -23.72
N GLU A 77 -18.62 -18.44 -22.46
CA GLU A 77 -18.69 -19.31 -21.29
C GLU A 77 -19.98 -19.10 -20.50
N VAL A 78 -20.47 -20.17 -19.85
CA VAL A 78 -21.62 -20.07 -18.95
C VAL A 78 -21.15 -19.44 -17.64
N VAL A 79 -21.63 -18.23 -17.34
CA VAL A 79 -21.33 -17.53 -16.08
C VAL A 79 -22.16 -18.11 -14.94
N THR A 80 -21.49 -18.44 -13.84
CA THR A 80 -22.12 -18.96 -12.61
C THR A 80 -22.17 -17.91 -11.51
N ALA A 81 -21.18 -17.01 -11.44
CA ALA A 81 -21.16 -15.90 -10.50
C ALA A 81 -20.42 -14.67 -11.04
N LYS A 82 -20.84 -13.48 -10.62
CA LYS A 82 -20.15 -12.20 -10.87
C LYS A 82 -20.06 -11.43 -9.56
N GLU A 83 -18.91 -10.83 -9.29
CA GLU A 83 -18.70 -9.95 -8.15
C GLU A 83 -17.95 -8.70 -8.60
N ILE A 84 -18.39 -7.53 -8.13
CA ILE A 84 -17.66 -6.27 -8.26
C ILE A 84 -17.62 -5.62 -6.89
N LYS A 85 -16.41 -5.41 -6.36
CA LYS A 85 -16.15 -4.66 -5.13
C LYS A 85 -15.46 -3.36 -5.47
N SER A 86 -15.78 -2.29 -4.75
CA SER A 86 -15.07 -1.02 -4.89
C SER A 86 -14.38 -0.62 -3.60
N TYR A 87 -13.20 -0.02 -3.73
CA TYR A 87 -12.45 0.55 -2.61
C TYR A 87 -11.71 1.81 -3.04
N PHE A 88 -11.45 2.71 -2.09
CA PHE A 88 -10.69 3.94 -2.31
C PHE A 88 -9.21 3.74 -2.00
N VAL A 89 -8.35 4.34 -2.83
CA VAL A 89 -6.88 4.39 -2.65
C VAL A 89 -6.34 5.74 -3.11
N LEU A 90 -5.09 6.04 -2.79
CA LEU A 90 -4.39 7.14 -3.43
C LEU A 90 -4.14 6.82 -4.91
N LYS A 91 -4.30 7.81 -5.79
CA LYS A 91 -4.02 7.69 -7.23
C LYS A 91 -2.60 7.20 -7.50
N SER A 92 -1.63 7.63 -6.70
CA SER A 92 -0.23 7.21 -6.77
C SER A 92 0.00 5.74 -6.37
N GLU A 93 -1.00 5.09 -5.77
CA GLU A 93 -0.91 3.72 -5.22
C GLU A 93 -1.86 2.74 -5.92
N VAL A 94 -2.62 3.19 -6.93
CA VAL A 94 -3.59 2.37 -7.68
C VAL A 94 -2.95 1.08 -8.21
N ASN A 95 -1.74 1.19 -8.77
CA ASN A 95 -1.00 0.10 -9.37
C ASN A 95 -0.02 -0.60 -8.40
N THR A 96 -0.09 -0.30 -7.10
CA THR A 96 0.93 -0.68 -6.12
C THR A 96 0.26 -1.40 -4.94
N SER A 97 -0.15 -2.65 -5.17
CA SER A 97 -0.89 -3.46 -4.18
C SER A 97 -0.11 -3.70 -2.88
N ASN A 98 1.21 -3.80 -2.94
CA ASN A 98 2.09 -3.96 -1.77
C ASN A 98 2.12 -2.74 -0.82
N LYS A 99 1.50 -1.62 -1.19
CA LYS A 99 1.33 -0.44 -0.33
C LYS A 99 -0.03 -0.40 0.38
N ARG A 100 -0.88 -1.43 0.24
CA ARG A 100 -2.21 -1.49 0.86
C ARG A 100 -2.13 -2.08 2.29
N ASN A 101 -1.40 -1.42 3.17
CA ASN A 101 -1.08 -1.93 4.51
C ASN A 101 -2.20 -1.73 5.53
N TYR A 102 -3.05 -0.74 5.35
CA TYR A 102 -4.13 -0.41 6.26
C TYR A 102 -5.45 -0.45 5.52
N PHE A 103 -6.32 -1.38 5.90
CA PHE A 103 -7.72 -1.36 5.51
C PHE A 103 -8.46 -0.37 6.39
N TRP A 104 -9.38 0.38 5.80
CA TRP A 104 -10.28 1.23 6.55
C TRP A 104 -11.70 1.18 5.99
N GLU A 105 -12.66 1.36 6.88
CA GLU A 105 -14.08 1.50 6.55
C GLU A 105 -14.67 2.63 7.40
N VAL A 106 -15.51 3.45 6.79
CA VAL A 106 -16.25 4.50 7.46
C VAL A 106 -17.72 4.39 7.07
N GLU A 107 -18.58 4.44 8.08
CA GLU A 107 -20.01 4.52 7.93
C GLU A 107 -20.45 5.91 8.35
N THR A 108 -21.23 6.54 7.49
CA THR A 108 -21.84 7.86 7.70
C THR A 108 -23.35 7.74 7.57
N THR A 109 -24.09 8.81 7.85
CA THR A 109 -25.56 8.76 7.76
C THR A 109 -26.08 8.52 6.33
N SER A 110 -25.30 8.87 5.30
CA SER A 110 -25.64 8.66 3.89
C SER A 110 -25.11 7.37 3.28
N GLY A 111 -24.22 6.63 3.96
CA GLY A 111 -23.75 5.33 3.48
C GLY A 111 -22.40 4.89 4.02
N THR A 112 -21.78 3.94 3.34
CA THR A 112 -20.50 3.32 3.75
C THR A 112 -19.45 3.47 2.66
N ALA A 113 -18.22 3.76 3.07
CA ALA A 113 -17.05 3.78 2.20
C ALA A 113 -15.92 2.95 2.80
N ARG A 114 -15.19 2.24 1.95
CA ARG A 114 -14.02 1.44 2.35
C ARG A 114 -12.82 1.71 1.45
N GLY A 115 -11.63 1.50 1.97
CA GLY A 115 -10.42 1.74 1.22
C GLY A 115 -9.17 1.15 1.85
N TYR A 116 -8.05 1.42 1.17
CA TYR A 116 -6.73 1.05 1.63
C TYR A 116 -5.82 2.27 1.70
N SER A 117 -4.82 2.19 2.57
CA SER A 117 -3.79 3.23 2.71
C SER A 117 -2.46 2.61 3.11
N SER A 118 -1.37 3.30 2.75
CA SER A 118 0.00 2.87 3.07
C SER A 118 0.40 3.08 4.52
N SER A 119 -0.30 3.96 5.23
CA SER A 119 -0.12 4.21 6.66
C SER A 119 -1.46 4.48 7.37
N GLU A 120 -1.49 4.29 8.69
CA GLU A 120 -2.64 4.63 9.55
C GLU A 120 -2.99 6.12 9.47
N ALA A 121 -1.98 6.99 9.45
CA ALA A 121 -2.17 8.43 9.29
C ALA A 121 -2.87 8.78 7.97
N TYR A 122 -2.54 8.07 6.88
CA TYR A 122 -3.22 8.22 5.61
C TYR A 122 -4.63 7.64 5.65
N ALA A 123 -4.87 6.52 6.32
CA ALA A 123 -6.22 5.98 6.52
C ALA A 123 -7.14 7.00 7.19
N HIS A 124 -6.67 7.67 8.26
CA HIS A 124 -7.42 8.75 8.91
C HIS A 124 -7.71 9.93 7.97
N LYS A 125 -6.72 10.37 7.19
CA LYS A 125 -6.92 11.45 6.21
C LYS A 125 -7.91 11.06 5.12
N MET A 126 -7.83 9.84 4.61
CA MET A 126 -8.73 9.31 3.59
C MET A 126 -10.17 9.25 4.09
N ILE A 127 -10.39 8.73 5.32
CA ILE A 127 -11.71 8.74 5.97
C ILE A 127 -12.24 10.18 6.06
N ALA A 128 -11.45 11.12 6.55
CA ALA A 128 -11.87 12.51 6.70
C ALA A 128 -12.26 13.14 5.35
N LEU A 129 -11.52 12.84 4.28
CA LEU A 129 -11.80 13.36 2.94
C LEU A 129 -13.06 12.76 2.31
N VAL A 130 -13.27 11.45 2.47
CA VAL A 130 -14.40 10.71 1.87
C VAL A 130 -15.69 10.97 2.64
N ALA A 131 -15.63 11.05 3.97
CA ALA A 131 -16.79 11.34 4.83
C ALA A 131 -17.05 12.84 5.02
N SER A 132 -16.22 13.73 4.46
CA SER A 132 -16.40 15.18 4.65
C SER A 132 -17.74 15.66 4.10
N GLY A 133 -18.52 16.31 4.96
CA GLY A 133 -19.89 16.75 4.66
C GLY A 133 -20.98 15.87 5.27
N ASP A 134 -20.61 14.77 5.95
CA ASP A 134 -21.55 13.88 6.63
C ASP A 134 -21.07 13.55 8.05
N ALA A 135 -22.00 13.18 8.93
CA ALA A 135 -21.70 12.73 10.28
C ALA A 135 -21.25 11.26 10.26
N ILE A 136 -20.07 11.01 10.85
CA ILE A 136 -19.53 9.66 10.99
C ILE A 136 -20.29 8.93 12.10
N VAL A 137 -20.89 7.80 11.75
CA VAL A 137 -21.57 6.89 12.67
C VAL A 137 -20.56 5.89 13.24
N ASN A 138 -19.73 5.31 12.38
CA ASN A 138 -18.74 4.30 12.76
C ASN A 138 -17.46 4.41 11.92
N LYS A 139 -16.32 4.00 12.48
CA LYS A 139 -15.04 3.96 11.79
C LYS A 139 -14.22 2.74 12.22
N ILE A 140 -13.58 2.11 11.25
CA ILE A 140 -12.71 0.96 11.44
C ILE A 140 -11.40 1.21 10.69
N ILE A 141 -10.26 0.97 11.34
CA ILE A 141 -8.94 0.93 10.70
C ILE A 141 -8.23 -0.32 11.21
N ILE A 142 -7.76 -1.16 10.28
CA ILE A 142 -7.11 -2.44 10.59
C ILE A 142 -5.80 -2.49 9.81
N SER A 143 -4.68 -2.73 10.50
CA SER A 143 -3.44 -3.07 9.82
C SER A 143 -3.54 -4.48 9.26
N GLN A 144 -3.18 -4.64 7.99
CA GLN A 144 -3.14 -5.93 7.34
C GLN A 144 -1.68 -6.40 7.23
N PRO A 145 -1.38 -7.68 7.49
CA PRO A 145 -0.07 -8.23 7.19
C PRO A 145 0.18 -8.13 5.68
N GLN A 146 1.41 -7.80 5.29
CA GLN A 146 1.81 -7.80 3.88
C GLN A 146 1.63 -9.22 3.32
N GLN A 147 0.81 -9.35 2.27
CA GLN A 147 0.64 -10.60 1.53
C GLN A 147 1.75 -10.79 0.50
#